data_AF-A0A8H4F5S2-F1
#
_entry.id   AF-A0A8H4F5S2-F1
#
_cell.length_a   1.000
_cell.length_b   1.000
_cell.length_c   1.000
_cell.angle_alpha   90.00
_cell.angle_beta   90.00
_cell.angle_gamma   90.00
#
_symmetry.space_group_name_H-M   'P 1'
#
loop_
_entity.id
_entity.type
_entity.pdbx_description
1 polymer ?
#
loop_
_entity_poly.entity_id
_entity_poly.type
_entity_poly.pdbx_seq_one_letter_code
_entity_poly.pdbx_strand_id
1 'polypeptide(L)'
;MSYAKKTRRHARIQGNDVIVALSEYGKLVFITIIQDALTRRFETLAEVYLDSPGLEYTKKGKKLAIDPCGRAIAIASFQDHFDILILDKTTSRIHFDPIIGRGSEFEEGIIWQMEFLHTESDAMDRILLVLTVYNDVERLCRLVLYSIDASDMKNVTIEKISRLPLEKNTPLPLLLIPLSFQTEAFLLVTEQNVSYLKADDLACGNVLYPTSQIPRNLECSSEGHLYRLGVDVWGEREVNIDWQPLDATSPISQAMCVLGRMDVEEPRGFRGTDVLLCAGESADNHVLAMCTSTLPFRRDVVQTIVNRAPLTDYQVADNFIGDQDAIITCSGQDLHGALSIVTHGIEATHMAQSSRYEWKGVSRLWQIKASVSLKEQVSCLVVSSLLDTRLLCAKGMFLHKTNAKNDSSIQPNTMQMATSRTLRRHPTLSSTQKQCMQHPSQSTTTVCCFKCM
;
A
#
# COMPACT_ATOMS: atom_id res chain seq x y z
N MET A 1 -34.86 -9.82 9.16
CA MET A 1 -34.32 -8.81 10.09
C MET A 1 -33.04 -8.30 9.46
N SER A 2 -32.85 -6.98 9.32
CA SER A 2 -31.59 -6.44 8.78
C SER A 2 -30.47 -6.68 9.80
N TYR A 3 -29.38 -7.29 9.37
CA TYR A 3 -28.21 -7.57 10.21
C TYR A 3 -27.35 -6.31 10.43
N ALA A 4 -27.43 -5.35 9.50
CA ALA A 4 -26.83 -4.04 9.65
C ALA A 4 -27.73 -3.15 10.53
N LYS A 5 -27.28 -2.86 11.77
CA LYS A 5 -28.04 -1.99 12.68
C LYS A 5 -28.21 -0.56 12.16
N LYS A 6 -27.35 -0.11 11.24
CA LYS A 6 -27.37 1.23 10.64
C LYS A 6 -26.91 1.18 9.18
N THR A 7 -27.82 0.92 8.26
CA THR A 7 -27.62 1.32 6.86
C THR A 7 -27.88 2.83 6.78
N ARG A 8 -26.86 3.61 6.44
CA ARG A 8 -27.00 5.06 6.35
C ARG A 8 -27.47 5.43 4.95
N ARG A 9 -28.19 6.56 4.81
CA ARG A 9 -28.31 7.19 3.50
C ARG A 9 -26.91 7.66 3.10
N HIS A 10 -26.37 7.08 2.05
CA HIS A 10 -25.08 7.42 1.49
C HIS A 10 -25.27 7.85 0.02
N ALA A 11 -24.30 8.57 -0.53
CA ALA A 11 -24.27 8.81 -1.97
C ALA A 11 -24.06 7.49 -2.71
N ARG A 12 -24.44 7.45 -3.99
CA ARG A 12 -24.23 6.24 -4.81
C ARG A 12 -22.76 5.82 -4.75
N ILE A 13 -22.52 4.55 -4.42
CA ILE A 13 -21.17 3.97 -4.36
C ILE A 13 -20.46 4.18 -5.70
N GLN A 14 -19.34 4.88 -5.65
CA GLN A 14 -18.46 5.16 -6.79
C GLN A 14 -17.32 4.14 -6.79
N GLY A 15 -16.91 3.66 -7.97
CA GLY A 15 -15.87 2.61 -8.09
C GLY A 15 -16.43 1.18 -8.02
N ASN A 16 -15.56 0.18 -8.00
CA ASN A 16 -15.97 -1.24 -7.99
C ASN A 16 -15.85 -1.89 -6.61
N ASP A 17 -15.08 -1.27 -5.72
CA ASP A 17 -14.68 -1.88 -4.46
C ASP A 17 -15.30 -1.17 -3.25
N VAL A 18 -15.53 -1.95 -2.20
CA VAL A 18 -15.94 -1.46 -0.88
C VAL A 18 -14.86 -1.83 0.11
N ILE A 19 -14.43 -0.86 0.91
CA ILE A 19 -13.44 -1.08 1.97
C ILE A 19 -14.18 -1.64 3.19
N VAL A 20 -13.69 -2.76 3.70
CA VAL A 20 -14.18 -3.37 4.93
C VAL A 20 -13.12 -3.17 6.01
N ALA A 21 -13.51 -2.62 7.15
CA ALA A 21 -12.62 -2.38 8.27
C ALA A 21 -13.19 -2.98 9.56
N LEU A 22 -12.31 -3.59 10.35
CA LEU A 22 -12.60 -3.94 11.74
C LEU A 22 -12.17 -2.81 12.66
N SER A 23 -12.99 -2.55 13.66
CA SER A 23 -12.73 -1.55 14.69
C SER A 23 -12.63 -2.24 16.05
N GLU A 24 -11.68 -1.77 16.87
CA GLU A 24 -11.53 -2.20 18.27
C GLU A 24 -12.76 -1.91 19.14
N TYR A 25 -13.68 -1.08 18.66
CA TYR A 25 -15.00 -0.85 19.27
C TYR A 25 -16.02 -1.96 18.97
N GLY A 26 -15.57 -3.12 18.49
CA GLY A 26 -16.42 -4.29 18.23
C GLY A 26 -17.36 -4.10 17.04
N LYS A 27 -16.89 -3.42 16.00
CA LYS A 27 -17.68 -3.14 14.79
C LYS A 27 -16.97 -3.56 13.51
N LEU A 28 -17.75 -4.08 12.58
CA LEU A 28 -17.38 -4.19 11.16
C LEU A 28 -17.97 -2.97 10.44
N VAL A 29 -17.16 -2.25 9.69
CA VAL A 29 -17.53 -1.01 9.01
C VAL A 29 -17.27 -1.16 7.51
N PHE A 30 -18.30 -0.89 6.71
CA PHE A 30 -18.20 -0.82 5.25
C PHE A 30 -18.07 0.64 4.83
N ILE A 31 -17.09 0.93 3.98
CA ILE A 31 -16.70 2.29 3.61
C ILE A 31 -16.52 2.37 2.09
N THR A 32 -17.00 3.44 1.47
CA THR A 32 -16.68 3.81 0.10
C THR A 32 -15.86 5.10 0.06
N ILE A 33 -15.16 5.33 -1.04
CA ILE A 33 -14.61 6.65 -1.36
C ILE A 33 -15.63 7.37 -2.24
N ILE A 34 -15.94 8.62 -1.91
CA ILE A 34 -16.74 9.50 -2.75
C ILE A 34 -15.85 10.61 -3.26
N GLN A 35 -15.90 10.78 -4.57
CA GLN A 35 -15.28 11.87 -5.28
C GLN A 35 -16.38 12.76 -5.85
N ASP A 36 -16.52 13.95 -5.25
CA ASP A 36 -17.28 15.06 -5.81
C ASP A 36 -16.29 16.10 -6.36
N ALA A 37 -16.76 17.05 -7.17
CA ALA A 37 -15.95 18.09 -7.81
C ALA A 37 -15.09 18.90 -6.82
N LEU A 38 -15.51 18.98 -5.55
CA LEU A 38 -14.86 19.78 -4.51
C LEU A 38 -14.22 18.95 -3.39
N THR A 39 -14.61 17.67 -3.21
CA THR A 39 -14.18 16.87 -2.05
C THR A 39 -13.96 15.42 -2.39
N ARG A 40 -12.88 14.84 -1.84
CA ARG A 40 -12.69 13.39 -1.74
C ARG A 40 -12.80 13.00 -0.28
N ARG A 41 -13.75 12.12 0.05
CA ARG A 41 -13.95 11.67 1.44
C ARG A 41 -14.32 10.20 1.49
N PHE A 42 -13.98 9.57 2.61
CA PHE A 42 -14.55 8.28 2.98
C PHE A 42 -15.99 8.48 3.48
N GLU A 43 -16.89 7.62 3.05
CA GLU A 43 -18.26 7.58 3.54
C GLU A 43 -18.62 6.17 4.01
N THR A 44 -19.12 6.09 5.25
CA THR A 44 -19.60 4.85 5.85
C THR A 44 -20.92 4.44 5.21
N LEU A 45 -20.95 3.22 4.65
CA LEU A 45 -22.12 2.62 4.02
C LEU A 45 -22.99 1.90 5.05
N ALA A 46 -22.37 0.99 5.80
CA ALA A 46 -23.02 0.15 6.80
C ALA A 46 -22.10 -0.09 8.00
N GLU A 47 -22.70 -0.21 9.18
CA GLU A 47 -22.04 -0.65 10.41
C GLU A 47 -22.74 -1.89 10.96
N VAL A 48 -21.95 -2.90 11.28
CA VAL A 48 -22.41 -4.16 11.87
C VAL A 48 -21.77 -4.31 13.23
N TYR A 49 -22.60 -4.47 14.25
CA TYR A 49 -22.14 -4.68 15.61
C TYR A 49 -21.73 -6.14 15.80
N LEU A 50 -20.48 -6.35 16.19
CA LEU A 50 -19.91 -7.68 16.42
C LEU A 50 -19.94 -8.04 17.90
N ASP A 51 -19.42 -7.15 18.75
CA ASP A 51 -19.23 -7.36 20.17
C ASP A 51 -19.12 -6.01 20.91
N SER A 52 -19.08 -6.03 22.24
CA SER A 52 -18.75 -4.85 23.03
C SER A 52 -17.28 -4.46 22.83
N PRO A 53 -16.94 -3.15 22.93
CA PRO A 53 -15.55 -2.71 22.93
C PRO A 53 -14.70 -3.45 23.96
N GLY A 54 -13.45 -3.77 23.61
CA GLY A 54 -12.55 -4.49 24.50
C GLY A 54 -11.31 -5.06 23.82
N LEU A 55 -10.25 -5.23 24.60
CA LEU A 55 -8.98 -5.82 24.16
C LEU A 55 -8.85 -7.30 24.53
N GLU A 56 -9.87 -7.91 25.14
CA GLU A 56 -9.79 -9.31 25.54
C GLU A 56 -9.66 -10.25 24.33
N TYR A 57 -8.92 -11.35 24.50
CA TYR A 57 -8.63 -12.30 23.43
C TYR A 57 -9.87 -13.01 22.88
N THR A 58 -10.93 -13.09 23.70
CA THR A 58 -12.22 -13.70 23.35
C THR A 58 -13.15 -12.74 22.61
N LYS A 59 -12.84 -11.44 22.55
CA LYS A 59 -13.64 -10.47 21.80
C LYS A 59 -13.54 -10.73 20.31
N LYS A 60 -14.68 -10.62 19.62
CA LYS A 60 -14.73 -10.74 18.16
C LYS A 60 -14.06 -9.55 17.47
N GLY A 61 -13.69 -9.71 16.21
CA GLY A 61 -13.14 -8.63 15.39
C GLY A 61 -11.64 -8.43 15.55
N LYS A 62 -10.89 -9.51 15.80
CA LYS A 62 -9.42 -9.51 15.87
C LYS A 62 -8.78 -9.96 14.57
N LYS A 63 -9.50 -10.73 13.75
CA LYS A 63 -9.08 -11.15 12.40
C LYS A 63 -10.22 -10.98 11.41
N LEU A 64 -9.86 -10.66 10.18
CA LEU A 64 -10.76 -10.49 9.04
C LEU A 64 -10.21 -11.28 7.87
N ALA A 65 -11.08 -12.07 7.23
CA ALA A 65 -10.81 -12.65 5.92
C ALA A 65 -12.03 -12.44 5.03
N ILE A 66 -11.82 -12.28 3.72
CA ILE A 66 -12.89 -12.05 2.74
C ILE A 66 -12.76 -13.10 1.66
N ASP A 67 -13.87 -13.73 1.31
CA ASP A 67 -13.93 -14.68 0.20
C ASP A 67 -13.50 -13.99 -1.12
N PRO A 68 -12.63 -14.59 -1.93
CA PRO A 68 -12.15 -13.97 -3.17
C PRO A 68 -13.25 -13.58 -4.16
N CYS A 69 -14.42 -14.24 -4.11
CA CYS A 69 -15.57 -13.92 -4.94
C CYS A 69 -16.57 -12.96 -4.26
N GLY A 70 -16.22 -12.43 -3.07
CA GLY A 70 -17.06 -11.51 -2.31
C GLY A 70 -18.35 -12.15 -1.78
N ARG A 71 -18.37 -13.48 -1.57
CA ARG A 71 -19.56 -14.21 -1.07
C ARG A 71 -19.70 -14.17 0.44
N ALA A 72 -18.59 -14.11 1.16
CA ALA A 72 -18.58 -14.21 2.61
C ALA A 72 -17.44 -13.40 3.24
N ILE A 73 -17.64 -13.02 4.50
CA ILE A 73 -16.62 -12.43 5.37
C ILE A 73 -16.50 -13.30 6.60
N ALA A 74 -15.28 -13.70 6.94
CA ALA A 74 -15.00 -14.40 8.18
C ALA A 74 -14.37 -13.44 9.19
N ILE A 75 -14.83 -13.51 10.42
CA ILE A 75 -14.38 -12.66 11.53
C ILE A 75 -14.10 -13.53 12.73
N ALA A 76 -12.87 -13.49 13.25
CA ALA A 76 -12.49 -14.29 14.40
C ALA A 76 -12.12 -13.44 15.61
N SER A 77 -12.30 -14.01 16.80
CA SER A 77 -11.54 -13.65 17.99
C SER A 77 -10.12 -14.23 17.91
N PHE A 78 -9.26 -13.96 18.89
CA PHE A 78 -7.96 -14.65 18.96
C PHE A 78 -8.12 -16.10 19.41
N GLN A 79 -9.14 -16.39 20.22
CA GLN A 79 -9.40 -17.73 20.75
C GLN A 79 -10.80 -18.21 20.41
N ASP A 80 -10.89 -19.50 20.09
CA ASP A 80 -12.07 -20.35 20.17
C ASP A 80 -13.25 -20.07 19.23
N HIS A 81 -13.39 -18.86 18.68
CA HIS A 81 -14.59 -18.46 17.97
C HIS A 81 -14.32 -17.72 16.66
N PHE A 82 -15.11 -18.05 15.65
CA PHE A 82 -15.23 -17.25 14.44
C PHE A 82 -16.67 -17.23 13.94
N ASP A 83 -16.99 -16.14 13.25
CA ASP A 83 -18.27 -15.90 12.61
C ASP A 83 -18.08 -15.79 11.11
N ILE A 84 -19.06 -16.29 10.36
CA ILE A 84 -19.17 -16.12 8.92
C ILE A 84 -20.37 -15.22 8.64
N LEU A 85 -20.16 -14.17 7.87
CA LEU A 85 -21.20 -13.27 7.37
C LEU A 85 -21.34 -13.49 5.87
N ILE A 86 -22.53 -13.87 5.42
CA ILE A 86 -22.82 -14.10 4.01
C ILE A 86 -23.24 -12.79 3.37
N LEU A 87 -22.63 -12.48 2.22
CA LEU A 87 -22.78 -11.23 1.50
C LEU A 87 -23.77 -11.32 0.33
N ASP A 88 -24.57 -10.29 0.15
CA ASP A 88 -25.47 -10.14 -0.99
C ASP A 88 -24.72 -9.56 -2.20
N LYS A 89 -24.44 -10.38 -3.21
CA LYS A 89 -23.85 -9.92 -4.49
C LYS A 89 -24.72 -8.89 -5.22
N THR A 90 -26.02 -8.87 -4.96
CA THR A 90 -26.98 -7.96 -5.61
C THR A 90 -27.17 -6.64 -4.85
N THR A 91 -26.34 -6.39 -3.83
CA THR A 91 -26.44 -5.19 -3.00
C THR A 91 -26.52 -3.91 -3.84
N SER A 92 -27.56 -3.12 -3.58
CA SER A 92 -27.77 -1.87 -4.29
C SER A 92 -26.65 -0.87 -3.98
N ARG A 93 -26.20 -0.18 -5.03
CA ARG A 93 -25.22 0.92 -4.91
C ARG A 93 -25.80 2.19 -4.26
N ILE A 94 -27.11 2.22 -4.02
CA ILE A 94 -27.84 3.35 -3.42
C ILE A 94 -28.40 2.97 -2.03
N HIS A 95 -28.66 1.69 -1.82
CA HIS A 95 -29.10 1.15 -0.54
C HIS A 95 -28.24 -0.07 -0.18
N PHE A 96 -27.21 0.18 0.61
CA PHE A 96 -26.22 -0.83 0.95
C PHE A 96 -26.57 -1.56 2.25
N ASP A 97 -27.17 -2.74 2.13
CA ASP A 97 -27.34 -3.72 3.22
C ASP A 97 -26.68 -5.04 2.79
N PRO A 98 -25.38 -5.23 3.08
CA PRO A 98 -24.60 -6.26 2.43
C PRO A 98 -24.78 -7.65 3.04
N ILE A 99 -25.36 -7.78 4.25
CA ILE A 99 -25.39 -9.06 4.97
C ILE A 99 -26.77 -9.70 4.88
N ILE A 100 -26.79 -10.93 4.38
CA ILE A 100 -28.00 -11.74 4.17
C ILE A 100 -28.06 -12.99 5.05
N GLY A 101 -26.92 -13.45 5.57
CA GLY A 101 -26.83 -14.63 6.41
C GLY A 101 -25.68 -14.53 7.41
N ARG A 102 -25.74 -15.32 8.47
CA ARG A 102 -24.68 -15.41 9.47
C ARG A 102 -24.59 -16.82 10.02
N GLY A 103 -23.36 -17.31 10.18
CA GLY A 103 -23.05 -18.50 10.96
C GLY A 103 -21.97 -18.18 11.99
N SER A 104 -21.84 -19.05 12.98
CA SER A 104 -20.84 -18.98 14.04
C SER A 104 -20.39 -20.38 14.38
N GLU A 105 -19.09 -20.55 14.60
CA GLU A 105 -18.50 -21.83 14.97
C GLU A 105 -17.51 -21.70 16.12
N PHE A 106 -17.25 -22.83 16.76
CA PHE A 106 -16.25 -22.98 17.82
C PHE A 106 -15.07 -23.81 17.32
N GLU A 107 -13.86 -23.28 17.45
CA GLU A 107 -12.61 -23.95 17.11
C GLU A 107 -11.60 -23.82 18.24
N GLU A 108 -11.45 -24.88 19.03
CA GLU A 108 -10.62 -24.90 20.22
C GLU A 108 -9.15 -24.51 19.95
N GLY A 109 -8.71 -23.41 20.56
CA GLY A 109 -7.34 -22.94 20.51
C GLY A 109 -7.21 -21.49 20.02
N ILE A 110 -5.97 -21.09 19.76
CA ILE A 110 -5.64 -19.77 19.25
C ILE A 110 -5.77 -19.79 17.73
N ILE A 111 -6.75 -19.08 17.20
CA ILE A 111 -6.87 -18.84 15.76
C ILE A 111 -5.72 -17.92 15.38
N TRP A 112 -4.76 -18.43 14.62
CA TRP A 112 -3.54 -17.72 14.24
C TRP A 112 -3.71 -16.99 12.91
N GLN A 113 -4.25 -17.69 11.91
CA GLN A 113 -4.55 -17.16 10.58
C GLN A 113 -5.83 -17.78 10.03
N MET A 114 -6.45 -17.08 9.08
CA MET A 114 -7.69 -17.50 8.44
C MET A 114 -7.73 -16.87 7.05
N GLU A 115 -7.87 -17.69 6.00
CA GLU A 115 -8.08 -17.21 4.63
C GLU A 115 -9.09 -18.08 3.90
N PHE A 116 -9.85 -17.45 3.03
CA PHE A 116 -10.71 -18.16 2.09
C PHE A 116 -9.89 -18.63 0.89
N LEU A 117 -10.19 -19.84 0.40
CA LEU A 117 -9.57 -20.37 -0.80
C LEU A 117 -10.35 -19.94 -2.05
N HIS A 118 -9.64 -19.80 -3.17
CA HIS A 118 -10.29 -19.65 -4.47
C HIS A 118 -10.98 -20.95 -4.86
N THR A 119 -12.27 -20.92 -5.17
CA THR A 119 -13.03 -22.09 -5.63
C THR A 119 -13.21 -22.07 -7.15
N GLU A 120 -13.54 -23.22 -7.75
CA GLU A 120 -13.79 -23.32 -9.19
C GLU A 120 -14.99 -22.50 -9.66
N SER A 121 -16.00 -22.39 -8.79
CA SER A 121 -17.25 -21.69 -9.03
C SER A 121 -17.46 -20.59 -8.00
N ASP A 122 -18.25 -19.59 -8.37
CA ASP A 122 -18.71 -18.51 -7.50
C ASP A 122 -20.07 -18.82 -6.84
N ALA A 123 -20.48 -20.09 -6.88
CA ALA A 123 -21.70 -20.60 -6.26
C ALA A 123 -21.64 -20.50 -4.72
N MET A 124 -22.81 -20.52 -4.08
CA MET A 124 -22.93 -20.36 -2.62
C MET A 124 -22.88 -21.70 -1.87
N ASP A 125 -22.87 -22.83 -2.57
CA ASP A 125 -22.89 -24.19 -2.03
C ASP A 125 -21.53 -24.67 -1.52
N ARG A 126 -20.45 -24.07 -2.02
CA ARG A 126 -19.09 -24.42 -1.64
C ARG A 126 -18.21 -23.18 -1.52
N ILE A 127 -18.03 -22.75 -0.28
CA ILE A 127 -17.07 -21.72 0.11
C ILE A 127 -16.07 -22.37 1.08
N LEU A 128 -14.78 -22.30 0.78
CA LEU A 128 -13.74 -22.94 1.59
C LEU A 128 -12.95 -21.94 2.41
N LEU A 129 -12.80 -22.25 3.70
CA LEU A 129 -12.06 -21.43 4.65
C LEU A 129 -11.02 -22.29 5.37
N VAL A 130 -9.76 -21.88 5.31
CA VAL A 130 -8.66 -22.54 6.02
C VAL A 130 -8.25 -21.71 7.21
N LEU A 131 -8.19 -22.35 8.38
CA LEU A 131 -7.66 -21.76 9.61
C LEU A 131 -6.33 -22.41 9.95
N THR A 132 -5.41 -21.60 10.44
CA THR A 132 -4.25 -22.07 11.21
C THR A 132 -4.57 -21.88 12.68
N VAL A 133 -4.59 -22.96 13.46
CA VAL A 133 -4.96 -22.96 14.87
C VAL A 133 -3.80 -23.48 15.69
N TYR A 134 -3.36 -22.70 16.67
CA TYR A 134 -2.36 -23.12 17.64
C TYR A 134 -3.03 -23.61 18.92
N ASN A 135 -2.74 -24.84 19.31
CA ASN A 135 -3.17 -25.39 20.58
C ASN A 135 -2.03 -25.28 21.59
N ASP A 136 -2.27 -24.56 22.67
CA ASP A 136 -1.29 -24.26 23.74
C ASP A 136 -1.01 -25.46 24.64
N VAL A 137 -2.02 -26.32 24.89
CA VAL A 137 -1.89 -27.55 25.67
C VAL A 137 -0.98 -28.56 24.96
N GLU A 138 -1.23 -28.81 23.68
CA GLU A 138 -0.45 -29.75 22.86
C GLU A 138 0.82 -29.15 22.27
N ARG A 139 0.95 -27.81 22.34
CA ARG A 139 2.01 -27.02 21.71
C ARG A 139 2.17 -27.35 20.23
N LEU A 140 1.03 -27.46 19.54
CA LEU A 140 0.96 -27.94 18.18
C LEU A 140 0.07 -27.02 17.35
N CYS A 141 0.55 -26.70 16.16
CA CYS A 141 -0.20 -25.96 15.17
C CYS A 141 -0.93 -26.93 14.23
N ARG A 142 -2.15 -26.60 13.84
CA ARG A 142 -2.99 -27.41 12.97
C ARG A 142 -3.61 -26.54 11.89
N LEU A 143 -3.72 -27.10 10.69
CA LEU A 143 -4.58 -26.56 9.65
C LEU A 143 -5.97 -27.19 9.79
N VAL A 144 -7.00 -26.36 9.73
CA VAL A 144 -8.40 -26.78 9.82
C VAL A 144 -9.13 -26.24 8.61
N LEU A 145 -9.77 -27.13 7.86
CA LEU A 145 -10.53 -26.78 6.66
C LEU A 145 -12.02 -26.82 6.97
N TYR A 146 -12.71 -25.74 6.63
CA TYR A 146 -14.15 -25.63 6.71
C TYR A 146 -14.77 -25.50 5.31
N SER A 147 -15.89 -26.19 5.09
CA SER A 147 -16.81 -25.96 3.99
C SER A 147 -18.02 -25.20 4.50
N ILE A 148 -18.38 -24.14 3.79
CA ILE A 148 -19.55 -23.33 4.10
C ILE A 148 -20.52 -23.46 2.92
N ASP A 149 -21.73 -23.94 3.19
CA ASP A 149 -22.86 -23.92 2.25
C ASP A 149 -23.85 -22.84 2.71
N ALA A 150 -23.99 -21.85 1.85
CA ALA A 150 -24.87 -20.70 2.00
C ALA A 150 -25.95 -20.64 0.90
N SER A 151 -26.25 -21.78 0.26
CA SER A 151 -27.33 -21.90 -0.73
C SER A 151 -28.69 -21.57 -0.11
N ASP A 152 -28.91 -21.98 1.14
CA ASP A 152 -30.00 -21.48 1.98
C ASP A 152 -29.49 -20.40 2.93
N MET A 153 -29.71 -19.14 2.57
CA MET A 153 -29.28 -17.96 3.34
C MET A 153 -29.82 -17.96 4.78
N LYS A 154 -30.91 -18.68 5.07
CA LYS A 154 -31.47 -18.80 6.42
C LYS A 154 -30.80 -19.86 7.26
N ASN A 155 -30.21 -20.88 6.62
CA ASN A 155 -29.60 -22.03 7.25
C ASN A 155 -28.19 -22.23 6.68
N VAL A 156 -27.32 -21.25 6.91
CA VAL A 156 -25.91 -21.37 6.54
C VAL A 156 -25.29 -22.50 7.35
N THR A 157 -24.74 -23.51 6.68
CA THR A 157 -24.04 -24.61 7.33
C THR A 157 -22.54 -24.34 7.28
N ILE A 158 -21.86 -24.63 8.38
CA ILE A 158 -20.40 -24.53 8.48
C ILE A 158 -19.91 -25.90 8.94
N GLU A 159 -19.33 -26.66 8.02
CA GLU A 159 -18.87 -28.01 8.28
C GLU A 159 -17.35 -28.05 8.33
N LYS A 160 -16.82 -28.62 9.41
CA LYS A 160 -15.39 -28.93 9.52
C LYS A 160 -15.09 -30.17 8.69
N ILE A 161 -14.41 -29.98 7.55
CA ILE A 161 -14.04 -31.08 6.65
C ILE A 161 -12.88 -31.87 7.25
N SER A 162 -11.86 -31.18 7.73
CA SER A 162 -10.62 -31.84 8.14
C SER A 162 -9.74 -31.03 9.07
N ARG A 163 -8.77 -31.75 9.65
CA ARG A 163 -7.77 -31.24 10.56
C ARG A 163 -6.44 -31.93 10.27
N LEU A 164 -5.45 -31.16 9.84
CA LEU A 164 -4.09 -31.63 9.56
C LEU A 164 -3.14 -31.05 10.62
N PRO A 165 -2.57 -31.88 11.53
CA PRO A 165 -1.55 -31.40 12.45
C PRO A 165 -0.25 -31.09 11.69
N LEU A 166 0.36 -29.95 11.98
CA LEU A 166 1.73 -29.66 11.58
C LEU A 166 2.70 -30.39 12.53
N GLU A 167 3.92 -30.66 12.07
CA GLU A 167 4.93 -31.30 12.91
C GLU A 167 5.26 -30.43 14.14
N LYS A 168 5.62 -31.07 15.27
CA LYS A 168 5.92 -30.37 16.54
C LYS A 168 7.01 -29.31 16.45
N ASN A 169 7.93 -29.48 15.51
CA ASN A 169 9.07 -28.59 15.33
C ASN A 169 8.86 -27.58 14.18
N THR A 170 7.70 -27.62 13.51
CA THR A 170 7.36 -26.64 12.49
C THR A 170 7.22 -25.27 13.15
N PRO A 171 7.98 -24.25 12.71
CA PRO A 171 7.80 -22.88 13.18
C PRO A 171 6.36 -22.41 12.97
N LEU A 172 5.89 -21.45 13.77
CA LEU A 172 4.55 -20.92 13.61
C LEU A 172 4.36 -20.36 12.20
N PRO A 173 3.26 -20.70 11.51
CA PRO A 173 2.98 -20.14 10.20
C PRO A 173 2.90 -18.61 10.26
N LEU A 174 3.57 -17.95 9.33
CA LEU A 174 3.65 -16.50 9.23
C LEU A 174 2.69 -15.94 8.20
N LEU A 175 2.42 -16.68 7.13
CA LEU A 175 1.46 -16.32 6.09
C LEU A 175 0.72 -17.57 5.60
N LEU A 176 -0.55 -17.37 5.28
CA LEU A 176 -1.37 -18.30 4.56
C LEU A 176 -1.85 -17.56 3.31
N ILE A 177 -1.49 -18.04 2.12
CA ILE A 177 -1.68 -17.29 0.88
C ILE A 177 -2.53 -18.14 -0.08
N PRO A 178 -3.82 -17.83 -0.25
CA PRO A 178 -4.65 -18.52 -1.23
C PRO A 178 -4.17 -18.19 -2.65
N LEU A 179 -4.18 -19.20 -3.53
CA LEU A 179 -3.66 -19.06 -4.90
C LEU A 179 -4.77 -18.77 -5.89
N SER A 180 -4.69 -17.65 -6.60
CA SER A 180 -5.72 -17.26 -7.57
C SER A 180 -5.66 -18.04 -8.90
N PHE A 181 -4.50 -18.57 -9.25
CA PHE A 181 -4.28 -19.33 -10.49
C PHE A 181 -4.56 -20.83 -10.32
N GLN A 182 -4.73 -21.30 -9.09
CA GLN A 182 -4.95 -22.70 -8.77
C GLN A 182 -6.03 -22.81 -7.71
N THR A 183 -7.18 -23.36 -8.10
CA THR A 183 -8.34 -23.52 -7.22
C THR A 183 -8.03 -24.44 -6.06
N GLU A 184 -8.65 -24.13 -4.92
CA GLU A 184 -8.60 -24.83 -3.65
C GLU A 184 -7.16 -25.10 -3.15
N ALA A 185 -6.21 -24.25 -3.56
CA ALA A 185 -4.80 -24.35 -3.18
C ALA A 185 -4.30 -23.09 -2.48
N PHE A 186 -3.30 -23.27 -1.63
CA PHE A 186 -2.67 -22.19 -0.88
C PHE A 186 -1.21 -22.50 -0.57
N LEU A 187 -0.47 -21.45 -0.24
CA LEU A 187 0.87 -21.55 0.32
C LEU A 187 0.82 -21.34 1.83
N LEU A 188 1.46 -22.24 2.57
CA LEU A 188 1.76 -22.07 3.97
C LEU A 188 3.20 -21.61 4.10
N VAL A 189 3.41 -20.42 4.65
CA VAL A 189 4.73 -19.84 4.82
C VAL A 189 5.11 -19.85 6.28
N THR A 190 6.28 -20.39 6.58
CA THR A 190 6.94 -20.35 7.90
C THR A 190 8.21 -19.52 7.80
N GLU A 191 8.93 -19.32 8.90
CA GLU A 191 10.24 -18.66 8.88
C GLU A 191 11.28 -19.37 7.99
N GLN A 192 11.13 -20.68 7.79
CA GLN A 192 12.17 -21.50 7.16
C GLN A 192 11.77 -22.04 5.80
N ASN A 193 10.47 -22.26 5.58
CA ASN A 193 9.97 -23.00 4.45
C ASN A 193 8.67 -22.41 3.92
N VAL A 194 8.44 -22.58 2.63
CA VAL A 194 7.13 -22.40 1.98
C VAL A 194 6.64 -23.76 1.50
N SER A 195 5.42 -24.10 1.88
CA SER A 195 4.76 -25.36 1.53
C SER A 195 3.53 -25.09 0.67
N TYR A 196 3.35 -25.88 -0.37
CA TYR A 196 2.17 -25.83 -1.23
C TYR A 196 1.18 -26.91 -0.78
N LEU A 197 -0.06 -26.54 -0.50
CA LEU A 197 -1.11 -27.47 -0.07
C LEU A 197 -2.41 -27.24 -0.85
N LYS A 198 -3.17 -28.31 -1.08
CA LYS A 198 -4.55 -28.26 -1.56
C LYS A 198 -5.55 -28.59 -0.44
N ALA A 199 -6.79 -28.15 -0.60
CA ALA A 199 -7.89 -28.54 0.27
C ALA A 199 -8.03 -30.06 0.36
N ASP A 200 -7.83 -30.77 -0.75
CA ASP A 200 -7.86 -32.24 -0.80
C ASP A 200 -6.74 -32.89 0.03
N ASP A 201 -5.54 -32.27 0.09
CA ASP A 201 -4.46 -32.76 0.94
C ASP A 201 -4.88 -32.70 2.41
N LEU A 202 -5.53 -31.62 2.82
CA LEU A 202 -6.07 -31.48 4.18
C LEU A 202 -7.19 -32.50 4.41
N ALA A 203 -8.12 -32.64 3.47
CA ALA A 203 -9.25 -33.58 3.55
C ALA A 203 -8.79 -35.04 3.70
N CYS A 204 -7.73 -35.43 2.99
CA CYS A 204 -7.17 -36.78 3.03
C CYS A 204 -6.18 -37.00 4.18
N GLY A 205 -5.83 -35.95 4.94
CA GLY A 205 -4.79 -36.03 5.97
C GLY A 205 -3.38 -36.24 5.38
N ASN A 206 -3.13 -35.76 4.17
CA ASN A 206 -1.85 -35.89 3.51
C ASN A 206 -0.80 -34.97 4.16
N VAL A 207 0.16 -35.59 4.82
CA VAL A 207 1.31 -34.90 5.45
C VAL A 207 2.49 -34.72 4.50
N LEU A 208 2.42 -35.29 3.29
CA LEU A 208 3.47 -35.20 2.28
C LEU A 208 3.06 -34.18 1.21
N TYR A 209 3.51 -32.95 1.39
CA TYR A 209 3.24 -31.85 0.48
C TYR A 209 4.53 -31.16 0.00
N PRO A 210 4.56 -30.66 -1.25
CA PRO A 210 5.73 -29.98 -1.80
C PRO A 210 6.15 -28.81 -0.92
N THR A 211 7.44 -28.76 -0.58
CA THR A 211 8.00 -27.75 0.31
C THR A 211 9.34 -27.29 -0.25
N SER A 212 9.58 -25.98 -0.21
CA SER A 212 10.84 -25.36 -0.60
C SER A 212 11.38 -24.53 0.55
N GLN A 213 12.68 -24.64 0.80
CA GLN A 213 13.34 -23.86 1.84
C GLN A 213 13.45 -22.40 1.39
N ILE A 214 13.14 -21.49 2.29
CA ILE A 214 13.37 -20.07 2.07
C ILE A 214 14.90 -19.86 2.02
N PRO A 215 15.46 -19.24 0.96
CA PRO A 215 16.90 -19.04 0.83
C PRO A 215 17.49 -18.33 2.05
N ARG A 216 18.36 -19.02 2.82
CA ARG A 216 18.95 -18.53 4.08
C ARG A 216 20.29 -17.80 3.92
N ASN A 217 20.69 -17.42 2.72
CA ASN A 217 22.03 -16.83 2.51
C ASN A 217 22.23 -15.44 3.16
N LEU A 218 21.23 -14.87 3.84
CA LEU A 218 21.32 -13.60 4.55
C LEU A 218 20.56 -13.69 5.88
N GLU A 219 21.11 -13.05 6.90
CA GLU A 219 20.53 -12.91 8.22
C GLU A 219 19.20 -12.13 8.09
N CYS A 220 18.06 -12.81 8.26
CA CYS A 220 16.69 -12.25 8.31
C CYS A 220 16.15 -11.48 7.07
N SER A 221 14.90 -11.82 6.67
CA SER A 221 14.10 -11.00 5.74
C SER A 221 13.82 -9.58 6.28
N SER A 222 14.01 -9.36 7.58
CA SER A 222 14.00 -8.04 8.21
C SER A 222 15.11 -7.11 7.71
N GLU A 223 16.05 -7.59 6.89
CA GLU A 223 17.05 -6.78 6.17
C GLU A 223 16.53 -6.19 4.84
N GLY A 224 15.26 -6.45 4.48
CA GLY A 224 14.60 -5.80 3.34
C GLY A 224 14.81 -6.49 1.99
N HIS A 225 15.22 -7.75 1.99
CA HIS A 225 15.39 -8.55 0.77
C HIS A 225 14.06 -8.84 0.07
N LEU A 226 14.01 -8.59 -1.24
CA LEU A 226 12.87 -8.91 -2.09
C LEU A 226 13.15 -10.18 -2.90
N TYR A 227 12.21 -11.11 -2.82
CA TYR A 227 12.22 -12.33 -3.62
C TYR A 227 10.97 -12.42 -4.46
N ARG A 228 11.13 -12.93 -5.68
CA ARG A 228 10.03 -13.41 -6.49
C ARG A 228 9.92 -14.92 -6.26
N LEU A 229 8.75 -15.34 -5.78
CA LEU A 229 8.40 -16.74 -5.64
C LEU A 229 7.71 -17.21 -6.93
N GLY A 230 8.36 -18.10 -7.68
CA GLY A 230 7.75 -18.82 -8.79
C GLY A 230 7.12 -20.11 -8.29
N VAL A 231 5.86 -20.36 -8.63
CA VAL A 231 5.19 -21.63 -8.33
C VAL A 231 4.66 -22.20 -9.63
N ASP A 232 5.34 -23.22 -10.14
CA ASP A 232 4.95 -23.92 -11.35
C ASP A 232 4.30 -25.25 -10.97
N VAL A 233 3.05 -25.45 -11.41
CA VAL A 233 2.29 -26.67 -11.15
C VAL A 233 2.19 -27.45 -12.47
N TRP A 234 2.79 -28.63 -12.50
CA TRP A 234 2.78 -29.56 -13.63
C TRP A 234 1.92 -30.79 -13.27
N GLY A 235 0.78 -30.95 -13.96
CA GLY A 235 -0.16 -32.02 -13.65
C GLY A 235 -0.77 -31.89 -12.24
N GLU A 236 -1.14 -33.02 -11.62
CA GLU A 236 -1.87 -33.00 -10.34
C GLU A 236 -0.98 -32.85 -9.10
N ARG A 237 0.31 -33.22 -9.17
CA ARG A 237 1.20 -33.35 -8.00
C ARG A 237 2.64 -32.83 -8.15
N GLU A 238 3.11 -32.53 -9.37
CA GLU A 238 4.46 -31.99 -9.52
C GLU A 238 4.38 -30.47 -9.36
N VAL A 239 4.91 -29.97 -8.24
CA VAL A 239 4.98 -28.54 -7.96
C VAL A 239 6.43 -28.16 -7.80
N ASN A 240 6.88 -27.21 -8.61
CA ASN A 240 8.19 -26.60 -8.48
C ASN A 240 8.03 -25.23 -7.84
N ILE A 241 8.75 -24.99 -6.75
CA ILE A 241 8.75 -23.71 -6.03
C ILE A 241 10.16 -23.13 -6.15
N ASP A 242 10.30 -22.12 -7.01
CA ASP A 242 11.57 -21.46 -7.33
C ASP A 242 11.66 -20.08 -6.69
N TRP A 243 12.87 -19.71 -6.26
CA TRP A 243 13.17 -18.46 -5.59
C TRP A 243 14.12 -17.63 -6.43
N GLN A 244 13.64 -16.48 -6.90
CA GLN A 244 14.44 -15.56 -7.67
C GLN A 244 14.71 -14.30 -6.84
N PRO A 245 15.98 -14.03 -6.45
CA PRO A 245 16.32 -12.78 -5.78
C PRO A 245 16.05 -11.62 -6.75
N LEU A 246 15.32 -10.61 -6.27
CA LEU A 246 15.03 -9.41 -7.05
C LEU A 246 16.06 -8.33 -6.75
N ASP A 247 16.03 -7.83 -5.51
CA ASP A 247 16.92 -6.77 -5.01
C ASP A 247 16.74 -6.65 -3.49
N ALA A 248 17.50 -5.77 -2.83
CA ALA A 248 17.26 -5.37 -1.45
C ALA A 248 16.62 -3.98 -1.40
N THR A 249 15.73 -3.78 -0.43
CA THR A 249 15.18 -2.49 -0.04
C THR A 249 15.76 -2.08 1.30
N SER A 250 15.73 -0.79 1.62
CA SER A 250 15.99 -0.32 2.99
C SER A 250 15.05 -1.08 3.93
N PRO A 251 15.56 -1.78 4.95
CA PRO A 251 14.71 -2.61 5.78
C PRO A 251 13.68 -1.77 6.53
N ILE A 252 12.39 -1.85 6.18
CA ILE A 252 11.40 -0.94 6.75
C ILE A 252 10.91 -1.38 8.14
N SER A 253 11.61 -2.32 8.81
CA SER A 253 11.34 -3.05 10.09
C SER A 253 10.89 -4.51 9.94
N GLN A 254 10.67 -5.18 11.07
CA GLN A 254 10.14 -6.55 11.19
C GLN A 254 8.70 -6.70 10.68
N ALA A 255 7.92 -5.62 10.62
CA ALA A 255 6.54 -5.63 10.12
C ALA A 255 6.40 -5.13 8.68
N MET A 256 7.47 -5.18 7.89
CA MET A 256 7.44 -4.77 6.48
C MET A 256 6.39 -5.59 5.70
N CYS A 257 5.52 -4.88 4.97
CA CYS A 257 4.51 -5.49 4.12
C CYS A 257 4.39 -4.76 2.78
N VAL A 258 3.98 -5.50 1.74
CA VAL A 258 3.56 -4.91 0.47
C VAL A 258 2.07 -4.65 0.57
N LEU A 259 1.70 -3.37 0.62
CA LEU A 259 0.31 -2.94 0.79
C LEU A 259 -0.46 -2.88 -0.53
N GLY A 260 0.24 -2.85 -1.66
CA GLY A 260 -0.40 -2.74 -2.95
C GLY A 260 0.56 -3.06 -4.09
N ARG A 261 -0.03 -3.58 -5.16
CA ARG A 261 0.60 -3.81 -6.46
C ARG A 261 -0.25 -3.08 -7.51
N MET A 262 0.40 -2.36 -8.40
CA MET A 262 -0.24 -1.81 -9.59
C MET A 262 0.53 -2.28 -10.83
N ASP A 263 -0.18 -2.94 -11.74
CA ASP A 263 0.37 -3.28 -13.05
C ASP A 263 0.38 -2.00 -13.91
N VAL A 264 1.55 -1.61 -14.40
CA VAL A 264 1.67 -0.50 -15.36
C VAL A 264 1.73 -1.06 -16.77
N GLU A 265 0.67 -0.85 -17.54
CA GLU A 265 0.65 -1.16 -18.98
C GLU A 265 1.57 -0.17 -19.72
N GLU A 266 2.65 -0.66 -20.31
CA GLU A 266 3.46 0.17 -21.20
C GLU A 266 2.75 0.37 -22.56
N PRO A 267 2.88 1.54 -23.21
CA PRO A 267 2.25 1.84 -24.50
C PRO A 267 2.58 0.86 -25.65
N ARG A 268 3.58 -0.01 -25.47
CA ARG A 268 4.03 -0.99 -26.47
C ARG A 268 3.61 -2.44 -26.17
N GLY A 269 2.73 -2.65 -25.19
CA GLY A 269 2.14 -3.98 -24.92
C GLY A 269 3.04 -4.98 -24.20
N PHE A 270 4.25 -4.59 -23.79
CA PHE A 270 5.04 -5.39 -22.85
C PHE A 270 4.56 -5.08 -21.43
N ARG A 271 4.10 -6.11 -20.70
CA ARG A 271 3.96 -6.05 -19.24
C ARG A 271 5.35 -5.85 -18.67
N GLY A 272 5.68 -4.62 -18.26
CA GLY A 272 7.04 -4.29 -17.87
C GLY A 272 7.19 -4.13 -16.37
N THR A 273 6.27 -3.38 -15.74
CA THR A 273 6.55 -2.75 -14.45
C THR A 273 5.43 -2.98 -13.44
N ASP A 274 5.79 -3.60 -12.33
CA ASP A 274 4.95 -3.71 -11.14
C ASP A 274 5.32 -2.57 -10.20
N VAL A 275 4.35 -1.75 -9.81
CA VAL A 275 4.55 -0.73 -8.77
C VAL A 275 4.13 -1.31 -7.43
N LEU A 276 5.06 -1.41 -6.49
CA LEU A 276 4.84 -1.91 -5.13
C LEU A 276 4.86 -0.78 -4.12
N LEU A 277 3.89 -0.76 -3.22
CA LEU A 277 3.96 0.06 -2.00
C LEU A 277 4.49 -0.82 -0.86
N CYS A 278 5.74 -0.60 -0.48
CA CYS A 278 6.37 -1.24 0.67
C CYS A 278 6.25 -0.30 1.87
N ALA A 279 5.59 -0.77 2.93
CA ALA A 279 5.43 -0.01 4.16
C ALA A 279 5.88 -0.82 5.37
N GLY A 280 6.31 -0.13 6.41
CA GLY A 280 6.71 -0.72 7.69
C GLY A 280 6.58 0.27 8.83
N GLU A 281 6.85 -0.18 10.05
CA GLU A 281 6.58 0.59 11.27
C GLU A 281 7.71 1.56 11.65
N SER A 282 8.97 1.25 11.31
CA SER A 282 10.14 1.91 11.90
C SER A 282 11.07 2.63 10.92
N ALA A 283 10.71 2.72 9.65
CA ALA A 283 11.46 3.49 8.65
C ALA A 283 10.56 4.05 7.55
N ASP A 284 11.12 4.91 6.71
CA ASP A 284 10.43 5.52 5.58
C ASP A 284 9.84 4.47 4.62
N ASN A 285 8.59 4.69 4.22
CA ASN A 285 7.91 3.80 3.29
C ASN A 285 8.33 4.12 1.85
N HIS A 286 8.34 3.12 0.98
CA HIS A 286 8.79 3.28 -0.40
C HIS A 286 7.75 2.82 -1.40
N VAL A 287 7.55 3.61 -2.45
CA VAL A 287 6.89 3.20 -3.68
C VAL A 287 7.98 2.77 -4.65
N LEU A 288 8.00 1.49 -5.01
CA LEU A 288 9.01 0.88 -5.86
C LEU A 288 8.40 0.57 -7.23
N ALA A 289 9.11 0.89 -8.30
CA ALA A 289 8.83 0.37 -9.63
C ALA A 289 9.77 -0.80 -9.89
N MET A 290 9.21 -1.98 -10.17
CA MET A 290 9.97 -3.19 -10.46
C MET A 290 9.75 -3.61 -11.91
N CYS A 291 10.82 -3.60 -12.70
CA CYS A 291 10.80 -4.18 -14.04
C CYS A 291 11.02 -5.69 -13.95
N THR A 292 10.00 -6.48 -14.27
CA THR A 292 10.02 -7.95 -14.18
C THR A 292 10.15 -8.64 -15.54
N SER A 293 10.21 -7.87 -16.62
CA SER A 293 10.23 -8.38 -18.00
C SER A 293 11.63 -8.67 -18.54
N THR A 294 12.67 -8.06 -17.96
CA THR A 294 14.06 -8.25 -18.37
C THR A 294 14.92 -8.62 -17.17
N LEU A 295 15.82 -9.59 -17.37
CA LEU A 295 16.86 -9.95 -16.41
C LEU A 295 18.14 -9.15 -16.72
N PRO A 296 18.88 -8.66 -15.70
CA PRO A 296 18.53 -8.68 -14.28
C PRO A 296 17.33 -7.77 -13.99
N PHE A 297 16.49 -8.20 -13.04
CA PHE A 297 15.37 -7.38 -12.60
C PHE A 297 15.86 -6.02 -12.11
N ARG A 298 15.13 -4.96 -12.45
CA ARG A 298 15.50 -3.60 -12.06
C ARG A 298 14.46 -3.03 -11.12
N ARG A 299 14.94 -2.47 -10.01
CA ARG A 299 14.14 -1.70 -9.05
C ARG A 299 14.51 -0.23 -9.11
N ASP A 300 13.51 0.64 -9.17
CA ASP A 300 13.67 2.08 -8.98
C ASP A 300 12.74 2.56 -7.86
N VAL A 301 13.25 3.39 -6.94
CA VAL A 301 12.42 4.05 -5.92
C VAL A 301 11.72 5.24 -6.56
N VAL A 302 10.40 5.15 -6.72
CA VAL A 302 9.56 6.19 -7.33
C VAL A 302 9.28 7.30 -6.33
N GLN A 303 8.97 6.93 -5.10
CA GLN A 303 8.63 7.86 -4.04
C GLN A 303 9.04 7.29 -2.68
N THR A 304 9.53 8.17 -1.81
CA THR A 304 9.72 7.90 -0.39
C THR A 304 8.65 8.67 0.39
N ILE A 305 8.01 7.98 1.32
CA ILE A 305 6.99 8.54 2.22
C ILE A 305 7.60 8.51 3.62
N VAL A 306 7.85 9.71 4.15
CA VAL A 306 8.50 9.88 5.44
C VAL A 306 7.69 9.21 6.55
N ASN A 307 8.35 8.37 7.33
CA ASN A 307 7.78 7.75 8.53
C ASN A 307 8.63 8.14 9.73
N ARG A 308 8.00 8.77 10.73
CA ARG A 308 8.67 9.20 11.96
C ARG A 308 8.47 8.22 13.11
N ALA A 309 7.69 7.17 12.91
CA ALA A 309 7.49 6.15 13.93
C ALA A 309 8.68 5.16 13.98
N PRO A 310 8.87 4.49 15.13
CA PRO A 310 8.34 4.87 16.44
C PRO A 310 9.03 6.14 16.96
N LEU A 311 8.26 7.01 17.63
CA LEU A 311 8.83 8.13 18.38
C LEU A 311 9.17 7.64 19.79
N THR A 312 10.45 7.54 20.09
CA THR A 312 10.94 6.98 21.37
C THR A 312 11.19 8.05 22.42
N ASP A 313 11.61 9.25 22.00
CA ASP A 313 11.82 10.41 22.87
C ASP A 313 11.66 11.72 22.08
N TYR A 314 11.44 12.83 22.78
CA TYR A 314 11.40 14.16 22.18
C TYR A 314 11.87 15.27 23.13
N GLN A 315 12.43 16.33 22.54
CA GLN A 315 12.79 17.56 23.22
C GLN A 315 12.31 18.76 22.40
N VAL A 316 11.80 19.78 23.08
CA VAL A 316 11.48 21.07 22.46
C VAL A 316 12.72 21.96 22.52
N ALA A 317 13.12 22.49 21.36
CA ALA A 317 14.18 23.46 21.22
C ALA A 317 13.58 24.84 20.92
N ASP A 318 13.60 25.71 21.92
CA ASP A 318 13.05 27.06 21.83
C ASP A 318 13.92 27.92 20.88
N ASN A 319 13.27 28.77 20.08
CA ASN A 319 13.95 29.70 19.17
C ASN A 319 14.98 29.04 18.22
N PHE A 320 14.64 27.86 17.69
CA PHE A 320 15.53 27.06 16.83
C PHE A 320 15.85 27.77 15.50
N ILE A 321 14.84 28.37 14.87
CA ILE A 321 15.00 29.19 13.66
C ILE A 321 14.31 30.54 13.90
N GLY A 322 15.08 31.55 14.30
CA GLY A 322 14.53 32.82 14.73
C GLY A 322 13.68 32.64 16.00
N ASP A 323 12.44 33.12 15.96
CA ASP A 323 11.48 32.98 17.08
C ASP A 323 10.59 31.72 16.97
N GLN A 324 10.96 30.76 16.11
CA GLN A 324 10.20 29.51 15.95
C GLN A 324 10.83 28.37 16.72
N ASP A 325 10.01 27.72 17.56
CA ASP A 325 10.38 26.51 18.29
C ASP A 325 10.39 25.29 17.34
N ALA A 326 11.22 24.31 17.68
CA ALA A 326 11.29 23.04 16.99
C ALA A 326 11.11 21.88 17.96
N ILE A 327 10.51 20.79 17.51
CA ILE A 327 10.49 19.52 18.24
C ILE A 327 11.57 18.63 17.63
N ILE A 328 12.55 18.24 18.43
CA ILE A 328 13.58 17.28 18.07
C ILE A 328 13.15 15.93 18.63
N THR A 329 12.97 14.93 17.78
CA THR A 329 12.50 13.60 18.17
C THR A 329 13.52 12.52 17.84
N CYS A 330 13.62 11.51 18.69
CA CYS A 330 14.25 10.24 18.36
C CYS A 330 13.23 9.36 17.63
N SER A 331 13.46 9.08 16.36
CA SER A 331 12.55 8.32 15.49
C SER A 331 13.24 7.09 14.91
N GLY A 332 12.44 6.08 14.54
CA GLY A 332 12.94 4.87 13.89
C GLY A 332 13.56 3.87 14.86
N GLN A 333 14.09 2.78 14.31
CA GLN A 333 14.67 1.67 15.08
C GLN A 333 15.92 1.12 14.38
N ASP A 334 16.85 0.59 15.16
CA ASP A 334 18.10 -0.05 14.69
C ASP A 334 18.87 0.82 13.69
N LEU A 335 19.17 0.29 12.50
CA LEU A 335 19.92 0.99 11.45
C LEU A 335 19.17 2.20 10.86
N HIS A 336 17.86 2.31 11.12
CA HIS A 336 17.01 3.43 10.66
C HIS A 336 16.72 4.45 11.76
N GLY A 337 17.36 4.31 12.92
CA GLY A 337 17.30 5.31 13.98
C GLY A 337 17.80 6.66 13.49
N ALA A 338 16.94 7.69 13.58
CA ALA A 338 17.22 9.03 13.12
C ALA A 338 16.77 10.08 14.13
N LEU A 339 17.52 11.18 14.22
CA LEU A 339 17.04 12.40 14.86
C LEU A 339 16.24 13.22 13.86
N SER A 340 15.04 13.58 14.28
CA SER A 340 14.01 14.15 13.45
C SER A 340 13.65 15.53 13.97
N ILE A 341 13.89 16.58 13.17
CA ILE A 341 13.49 17.94 13.53
C ILE A 341 12.16 18.25 12.87
N VAL A 342 11.17 18.59 13.69
CA VAL A 342 9.82 18.97 13.27
C VAL A 342 9.64 20.45 13.59
N THR A 343 9.43 21.24 12.55
CA THR A 343 9.15 22.68 12.66
C THR A 343 7.78 22.98 12.09
N HIS A 344 7.09 23.97 12.64
CA HIS A 344 5.82 24.42 12.10
C HIS A 344 6.06 25.48 11.00
N GLY A 345 5.85 25.10 9.74
CA GLY A 345 6.05 26.02 8.62
C GLY A 345 5.86 25.39 7.25
N ILE A 346 6.30 26.12 6.22
CA ILE A 346 6.32 25.64 4.83
C ILE A 346 7.71 25.11 4.54
N GLU A 347 7.80 23.85 4.12
CA GLU A 347 9.05 23.26 3.66
C GLU A 347 9.50 23.94 2.36
N ALA A 348 10.68 24.54 2.37
CA ALA A 348 11.30 25.11 1.19
C ALA A 348 12.32 24.11 0.63
N THR A 349 12.05 23.56 -0.55
CA THR A 349 13.02 22.71 -1.24
C THR A 349 14.08 23.56 -1.93
N HIS A 350 15.34 23.38 -1.52
CA HIS A 350 16.47 24.09 -2.11
C HIS A 350 16.80 23.52 -3.49
N MET A 351 16.31 24.19 -4.54
CA MET A 351 16.61 23.77 -5.93
C MET A 351 18.03 24.12 -6.38
N ALA A 352 18.60 25.20 -5.85
CA ALA A 352 19.96 25.63 -6.14
C ALA A 352 20.51 26.45 -4.97
N GLN A 353 21.73 26.11 -4.55
CA GLN A 353 22.50 26.91 -3.60
C GLN A 353 23.80 27.34 -4.29
N SER A 354 24.15 28.62 -4.18
CA SER A 354 25.38 29.15 -4.75
C SER A 354 26.09 29.99 -3.70
N SER A 355 27.26 29.52 -3.27
CA SER A 355 28.17 30.25 -2.39
C SER A 355 29.05 31.25 -3.14
N ARG A 356 28.78 31.49 -4.43
CA ARG A 356 29.59 32.39 -5.25
C ARG A 356 29.48 33.82 -4.72
N TYR A 357 30.60 34.54 -4.77
CA TYR A 357 30.70 35.97 -4.40
C TYR A 357 29.66 36.85 -5.12
N GLU A 358 29.13 36.37 -6.25
CA GLU A 358 28.09 37.02 -7.04
C GLU A 358 26.80 37.30 -6.24
N TRP A 359 26.50 36.55 -5.18
CA TRP A 359 25.30 36.76 -4.35
C TRP A 359 25.55 37.66 -3.13
N LYS A 360 26.80 38.07 -2.89
CA LYS A 360 27.14 38.92 -1.75
C LYS A 360 26.62 40.34 -1.96
N GLY A 361 25.84 40.84 -0.99
CA GLY A 361 25.28 42.20 -1.03
C GLY A 361 24.05 42.36 -1.93
N VAL A 362 23.43 41.26 -2.36
CA VAL A 362 22.12 41.30 -3.04
C VAL A 362 21.07 41.79 -2.07
N SER A 363 20.34 42.83 -2.47
CA SER A 363 19.30 43.46 -1.66
C SER A 363 17.90 43.09 -2.13
N ARG A 364 17.73 42.80 -3.43
CA ARG A 364 16.42 42.56 -4.05
C ARG A 364 16.53 41.61 -5.24
N LEU A 365 15.47 40.84 -5.45
CA LEU A 365 15.32 39.86 -6.53
C LEU A 365 13.96 40.04 -7.20
N TRP A 366 13.93 39.98 -8.54
CA TRP A 366 12.68 39.92 -9.30
C TRP A 366 12.77 38.87 -10.39
N GLN A 367 11.69 38.12 -10.59
CA GLN A 367 11.53 37.28 -11.75
C GLN A 367 10.88 38.08 -12.89
N ILE A 368 11.51 38.05 -14.06
CA ILE A 368 10.96 38.63 -15.28
C ILE A 368 10.86 37.56 -16.38
N LYS A 369 9.87 37.68 -17.26
CA LYS A 369 9.81 36.92 -18.50
C LYS A 369 10.30 37.81 -19.63
N ALA A 370 11.46 37.50 -20.19
CA ALA A 370 12.01 38.18 -21.34
C ALA A 370 11.56 37.47 -22.61
N SER A 371 11.02 38.21 -23.58
CA SER A 371 10.75 37.65 -24.92
C SER A 371 12.05 37.67 -25.70
N VAL A 372 12.58 36.50 -26.04
CA VAL A 372 13.77 36.38 -26.88
C VAL A 372 13.36 36.32 -28.37
N SER A 373 12.14 35.87 -28.65
CA SER A 373 11.49 35.93 -29.97
C SER A 373 9.97 36.08 -29.85
N LEU A 374 9.25 36.17 -30.98
CA LEU A 374 7.77 36.19 -31.03
C LEU A 374 7.12 34.91 -30.47
N LYS A 375 7.87 33.81 -30.37
CA LYS A 375 7.36 32.50 -29.91
C LYS A 375 8.03 31.97 -28.64
N GLU A 376 9.12 32.59 -28.19
CA GLU A 376 9.92 32.07 -27.08
C GLU A 376 10.10 33.11 -25.96
N GLN A 377 9.59 32.77 -24.78
CA GLN A 377 9.77 33.54 -23.55
C GLN A 377 10.73 32.80 -22.62
N VAL A 378 11.78 33.48 -22.19
CA VAL A 378 12.75 32.97 -21.23
C VAL A 378 12.49 33.61 -19.86
N SER A 379 12.49 32.79 -18.81
CA SER A 379 12.45 33.30 -17.43
C SER A 379 13.84 33.73 -17.01
N CYS A 380 13.98 35.00 -16.62
CA CYS A 380 15.21 35.57 -16.12
C CYS A 380 14.98 36.15 -14.71
N LEU A 381 16.04 36.14 -13.90
CA LEU A 381 16.10 36.69 -12.57
C LEU A 381 16.92 37.99 -12.63
N VAL A 382 16.30 39.10 -12.23
CA VAL A 382 16.99 40.37 -12.01
C VAL A 382 17.47 40.40 -10.56
N VAL A 383 18.77 40.59 -10.39
CA VAL A 383 19.45 40.61 -9.09
C VAL A 383 20.00 42.02 -8.88
N SER A 384 19.54 42.73 -7.85
CA SER A 384 20.02 44.08 -7.56
C SER A 384 20.78 44.15 -6.24
N SER A 385 21.96 44.77 -6.30
CA SER A 385 22.84 45.09 -5.18
C SER A 385 22.99 46.61 -5.06
N LEU A 386 23.70 47.07 -4.02
CA LEU A 386 24.03 48.49 -3.87
C LEU A 386 24.93 49.03 -4.99
N LEU A 387 25.75 48.16 -5.60
CA LEU A 387 26.78 48.54 -6.56
C LEU A 387 26.37 48.26 -8.00
N ASP A 388 25.51 47.27 -8.23
CA ASP A 388 25.14 46.82 -9.56
C ASP A 388 23.80 46.09 -9.63
N THR A 389 23.21 46.09 -10.83
CA THR A 389 22.03 45.28 -11.16
C THR A 389 22.38 44.32 -12.29
N ARG A 390 22.08 43.03 -12.09
CA ARG A 390 22.46 41.94 -12.99
C ARG A 390 21.22 41.21 -13.49
N LEU A 391 21.29 40.76 -14.73
CA LEU A 391 20.30 39.85 -15.30
C LEU A 391 20.91 38.45 -15.39
N LEU A 392 20.22 37.48 -14.78
CA LEU A 392 20.55 36.07 -14.87
C LEU A 392 19.43 35.38 -15.65
N CYS A 393 19.75 34.60 -16.68
CA CYS A 393 18.75 33.80 -17.37
C CYS A 393 19.00 32.32 -17.11
N ALA A 394 17.92 31.57 -16.91
CA ALA A 394 17.99 30.13 -16.72
C ALA A 394 18.26 29.44 -18.06
N LYS A 395 19.33 28.65 -18.15
CA LYS A 395 19.60 27.77 -19.29
C LYS A 395 19.84 26.35 -18.74
N GLY A 396 18.83 25.51 -18.81
CA GLY A 396 18.83 24.21 -18.12
C GLY A 396 18.80 24.39 -16.59
N MET A 397 19.60 23.61 -15.85
CA MET A 397 19.71 23.67 -14.38
C MET A 397 20.62 24.79 -13.85
N PHE A 398 21.26 25.57 -14.74
CA PHE A 398 22.24 26.59 -14.35
C PHE A 398 21.78 28.00 -14.68
N LEU A 399 22.11 28.93 -13.78
CA LEU A 399 21.94 30.37 -13.99
C LEU A 399 23.19 30.93 -14.68
N HIS A 400 22.99 31.58 -15.82
CA HIS A 400 24.06 32.27 -16.52
C HIS A 400 23.83 33.78 -16.50
N LYS A 401 24.90 34.54 -16.21
CA LYS A 401 24.89 36.00 -16.37
C LYS A 401 24.78 36.32 -17.86
N THR A 402 23.67 36.94 -18.24
CA THR A 402 23.51 37.46 -19.59
C THR A 402 24.11 38.85 -19.64
N ASN A 403 25.15 39.03 -20.46
CA ASN A 403 25.60 40.35 -20.84
C ASN A 403 24.52 40.93 -21.75
N ALA A 404 23.59 41.70 -21.19
CA ALA A 404 22.67 42.50 -21.96
C ALA A 404 23.47 43.59 -22.70
N LYS A 405 24.12 43.23 -23.81
CA LYS A 405 24.61 44.20 -24.76
C LYS A 405 23.42 44.64 -25.62
N ASN A 406 23.00 45.88 -25.38
CA ASN A 406 22.22 46.78 -26.23
C ASN A 406 20.71 46.60 -26.41
N ASP A 407 20.04 45.56 -25.89
CA ASP A 407 18.59 45.37 -26.16
C ASP A 407 17.67 45.26 -24.92
N SER A 408 18.17 45.54 -23.71
CA SER A 408 17.32 45.67 -22.52
C SER A 408 17.46 47.05 -21.90
N SER A 409 16.34 47.72 -21.62
CA SER A 409 16.28 49.03 -20.93
C SER A 409 16.70 48.99 -19.44
N ILE A 410 17.41 47.96 -19.02
CA ILE A 410 17.88 47.76 -17.65
C ILE A 410 19.28 48.37 -17.52
N GLN A 411 19.44 49.35 -16.61
CA GLN A 411 20.72 49.99 -16.35
C GLN A 411 21.57 49.13 -15.38
N PRO A 412 22.77 48.66 -15.79
CA PRO A 412 23.52 47.67 -15.02
C PRO A 412 24.28 48.22 -13.78
N ASN A 413 24.38 49.54 -13.62
CA ASN A 413 25.22 50.18 -12.59
C ASN A 413 24.42 51.05 -11.60
N THR A 414 23.13 50.76 -11.43
CA THR A 414 22.25 51.47 -10.49
C THR A 414 21.40 50.47 -9.73
N MET A 415 21.11 50.76 -8.46
CA MET A 415 20.18 49.96 -7.67
C MET A 415 18.78 50.09 -8.27
N GLN A 416 18.16 48.96 -8.60
CA GLN A 416 16.82 48.94 -9.16
C GLN A 416 15.82 48.78 -8.01
N MET A 417 14.78 49.63 -7.97
CA MET A 417 13.81 49.60 -6.87
C MET A 417 12.58 48.73 -7.17
N ALA A 418 12.19 48.63 -8.44
CA ALA A 418 11.10 47.78 -8.88
C ALA A 418 11.21 47.44 -10.38
N THR A 419 10.73 46.26 -10.77
CA THR A 419 10.59 45.82 -12.16
C THR A 419 9.28 45.05 -12.34
N SER A 420 8.49 45.39 -13.35
CA SER A 420 7.19 44.76 -13.64
C SER A 420 6.96 44.60 -15.14
N ARG A 421 6.18 43.59 -15.54
CA ARG A 421 5.72 43.41 -16.94
C ARG A 421 4.38 44.14 -17.16
N THR A 422 4.36 45.12 -18.06
CA THR A 422 3.13 45.78 -18.51
C THR A 422 2.53 45.02 -19.69
N LEU A 423 1.39 44.34 -19.48
CA LEU A 423 0.68 43.61 -20.53
C LEU A 423 -0.12 44.58 -21.41
N ARG A 424 0.27 44.78 -22.68
CA ARG A 424 -0.64 45.28 -23.72
C ARG A 424 -1.49 44.12 -24.23
N ARG A 425 -2.82 44.20 -24.06
CA ARG A 425 -3.78 43.18 -24.51
C ARG A 425 -4.06 43.33 -26.01
N HIS A 426 -3.76 42.30 -26.80
CA HIS A 426 -4.44 42.03 -28.07
C HIS A 426 -5.06 40.61 -28.00
N PRO A 427 -6.30 40.41 -28.48
CA PRO A 427 -7.02 39.15 -28.30
C PRO A 427 -6.76 38.19 -29.47
N THR A 428 -6.49 36.92 -29.18
CA THR A 428 -6.65 35.84 -30.17
C THR A 428 -7.32 34.62 -29.56
N LEU A 429 -8.26 34.07 -30.34
CA LEU A 429 -9.17 32.98 -30.02
C LEU A 429 -8.48 31.61 -29.96
N SER A 430 -9.04 30.78 -29.09
CA SER A 430 -8.76 29.35 -28.85
C SER A 430 -9.42 28.43 -29.87
N SER A 431 -8.83 27.24 -30.10
CA SER A 431 -9.61 25.99 -30.22
C SER A 431 -8.74 24.75 -29.97
N THR A 432 -9.13 24.03 -28.92
CA THR A 432 -8.75 22.67 -28.51
C THR A 432 -9.41 21.57 -29.34
N GLN A 433 -8.79 20.39 -29.48
CA GLN A 433 -9.55 19.12 -29.40
C GLN A 433 -8.70 17.87 -29.07
N LYS A 434 -9.35 16.94 -28.35
CA LYS A 434 -8.91 15.70 -27.67
C LYS A 434 -9.24 14.44 -28.49
N GLN A 435 -8.61 13.29 -28.19
CA GLN A 435 -9.23 12.00 -27.71
C GLN A 435 -8.27 10.79 -27.83
N CYS A 436 -8.04 10.02 -26.75
CA CYS A 436 -8.55 8.66 -26.34
C CYS A 436 -8.02 7.48 -27.19
N MET A 437 -7.18 6.55 -26.66
CA MET A 437 -7.35 5.44 -25.67
C MET A 437 -7.98 4.15 -26.25
N GLN A 438 -7.22 3.03 -26.22
CA GLN A 438 -7.71 1.64 -26.18
C GLN A 438 -6.71 0.72 -25.43
N HIS A 439 -7.26 -0.25 -24.67
CA HIS A 439 -6.66 -1.25 -23.77
C HIS A 439 -6.12 -2.52 -24.48
N PRO A 440 -5.27 -3.34 -23.81
CA PRO A 440 -5.65 -4.77 -23.64
C PRO A 440 -5.14 -5.52 -22.38
N SER A 441 -6.02 -6.44 -21.90
CA SER A 441 -5.88 -7.75 -21.21
C SER A 441 -4.79 -8.02 -20.15
N GLN A 442 -5.17 -8.70 -19.04
CA GLN A 442 -4.37 -9.01 -17.82
C GLN A 442 -3.92 -10.50 -17.70
N SER A 443 -2.76 -10.73 -17.05
CA SER A 443 -2.16 -11.98 -16.58
C SER A 443 -1.35 -11.64 -15.33
N THR A 444 -1.64 -12.30 -14.22
CA THR A 444 -1.21 -11.91 -12.87
C THR A 444 0.05 -12.63 -12.43
N THR A 445 1.00 -11.87 -11.89
CA THR A 445 2.15 -12.36 -11.11
C THR A 445 1.90 -11.96 -9.65
N THR A 446 2.28 -12.80 -8.68
CA THR A 446 2.17 -12.46 -7.26
C THR A 446 3.57 -12.22 -6.71
N VAL A 447 3.79 -11.06 -6.09
CA VAL A 447 5.06 -10.72 -5.41
C VAL A 447 4.79 -10.76 -3.92
N CYS A 448 5.50 -11.63 -3.20
CA CYS A 448 5.36 -11.79 -1.75
C CYS A 448 6.54 -11.13 -1.03
N CYS A 449 6.28 -10.30 -0.02
CA CYS A 449 7.28 -9.91 0.98
C CYS A 449 7.09 -10.75 2.23
N PHE A 450 8.17 -11.35 2.72
CA PHE A 450 8.14 -12.30 3.82
C PHE A 450 8.40 -11.60 5.15
N LYS A 451 7.41 -11.71 6.04
CA LYS A 451 7.60 -11.50 7.48
C LYS A 451 8.51 -12.61 8.01
N CYS A 452 9.44 -12.30 8.90
CA CYS A 452 10.06 -13.22 9.85
C CYS A 452 9.93 -12.56 11.23
N MET A 453 9.45 -13.29 12.23
CA MET A 453 9.45 -12.84 13.63
C MET A 453 10.80 -13.15 14.28
#